data_AF-A0A0V0ZZG9-F1
#
_entry.id   AF-A0A0V0ZZG9-F1
#
_cell.length_a   1.000
_cell.length_b   1.000
_cell.length_c   1.000
_cell.angle_alpha   90.00
_cell.angle_beta   90.00
_cell.angle_gamma   90.00
#
_symmetry.space_group_name_H-M   'P 1'
#
loop_
_entity.id
_entity.type
_entity.pdbx_description
1 polymer ?
#
loop_
_entity_poly.entity_id
_entity_poly.type
_entity_poly.pdbx_seq_one_letter_code
_entity_poly.pdbx_strand_id
1 'polypeptide(L)'
;MEKQKSTDNLFSKFGCALRLNDKEQESVLDQLLLTVNALKIRPTAYVDHISQLCISNPTAETISFKIKTSRPRLLTVKPSCGFLLPTGMCKVLLRLQDSSNIPPEVQRDCITITFMVIPDGVVSVKASTVWQEMRNKEPVIRRMGIILPYGKESFLHVLMHTELDKDAAFFDDENDTINEEEVQPKHNSE
;
A
#
# COMPACT_ATOMS: atom_id res chain seq x y z
N MET A 1 35.86 8.95 25.01
CA MET A 1 35.17 7.67 24.75
C MET A 1 34.02 7.95 23.81
N GLU A 2 34.30 7.97 22.51
CA GLU A 2 33.27 8.13 21.48
C GLU A 2 32.47 6.83 21.39
N LYS A 3 31.18 6.89 21.69
CA LYS A 3 30.26 5.78 21.44
C LYS A 3 30.04 5.68 19.94
N GLN A 4 30.68 4.70 19.33
CA GLN A 4 30.38 4.22 17.98
C GLN A 4 28.89 3.88 17.91
N LYS A 5 28.11 4.72 17.20
CA LYS A 5 26.75 4.38 16.78
C LYS A 5 26.88 3.26 15.74
N SER A 6 26.67 2.02 16.16
CA SER A 6 26.50 0.88 15.25
C SER A 6 25.21 1.09 14.47
N THR A 7 25.31 1.69 13.28
CA THR A 7 24.21 1.79 12.32
C THR A 7 24.17 0.50 11.51
N ASP A 8 23.68 -0.57 12.13
CA ASP A 8 23.35 -1.79 11.42
C ASP A 8 22.11 -1.52 10.57
N ASN A 9 22.33 -1.05 9.33
CA ASN A 9 21.26 -0.92 8.34
C ASN A 9 20.84 -2.33 7.90
N LEU A 10 19.54 -2.63 7.85
CA LEU A 10 19.03 -3.90 7.32
C LEU A 10 19.65 -4.26 5.96
N PHE A 11 19.86 -3.27 5.10
CA PHE A 11 20.58 -3.41 3.83
C PHE A 11 22.04 -3.88 3.99
N SER A 12 22.79 -3.37 4.97
CA SER A 12 24.17 -3.82 5.24
C SER A 12 24.19 -5.20 5.88
N LYS A 13 23.18 -5.55 6.68
CA LYS A 13 23.02 -6.90 7.25
C LYS A 13 22.79 -7.97 6.18
N PHE A 14 22.18 -7.61 5.04
CA PHE A 14 22.01 -8.49 3.88
C PHE A 14 23.07 -8.28 2.79
N GLY A 15 24.05 -7.40 2.99
CA GLY A 15 25.06 -7.08 1.96
C GLY A 15 24.47 -6.50 0.66
N CYS A 16 23.24 -5.97 0.72
CA CYS A 16 22.49 -5.53 -0.45
C CYS A 16 22.31 -4.02 -0.39
N ALA A 17 23.08 -3.28 -1.20
CA ALA A 17 22.92 -1.85 -1.38
C ALA A 17 22.09 -1.54 -2.63
N LEU A 18 21.27 -0.48 -2.57
CA LEU A 18 20.65 0.10 -3.76
C LEU A 18 21.76 0.59 -4.68
N ARG A 19 21.73 0.16 -5.95
CA ARG A 19 22.72 0.54 -6.95
C ARG A 19 22.37 1.84 -7.68
N LEU A 20 21.11 2.27 -7.55
CA LEU A 20 20.56 3.42 -8.23
C LEU A 20 20.72 4.69 -7.40
N ASN A 21 21.06 5.79 -8.07
CA ASN A 21 20.98 7.12 -7.49
C ASN A 21 19.53 7.62 -7.39
N ASP A 22 19.31 8.71 -6.66
CA ASP A 22 17.95 9.22 -6.39
C ASP A 22 17.16 9.54 -7.67
N LYS A 23 17.81 10.10 -8.71
CA LYS A 23 17.14 10.42 -9.99
C LYS A 23 16.75 9.17 -10.77
N GLU A 24 17.59 8.14 -10.72
CA GLU A 24 17.28 6.84 -11.33
C GLU A 24 16.11 6.17 -10.61
N GLN A 25 16.06 6.27 -9.28
CA GLN A 25 14.94 5.76 -8.48
C GLN A 25 13.63 6.48 -8.85
N GLU A 26 13.63 7.81 -8.97
CA GLU A 26 12.47 8.58 -9.42
C GLU A 26 11.98 8.11 -10.81
N SER A 27 12.90 7.96 -11.76
CA SER A 27 12.59 7.50 -13.12
C SER A 27 11.98 6.08 -13.14
N VAL A 28 12.46 5.18 -12.29
CA VAL A 28 11.89 3.83 -12.13
C VAL A 28 10.47 3.91 -11.56
N LEU A 29 10.25 4.74 -10.55
CA LEU A 29 8.95 4.85 -9.87
C LEU A 29 7.87 5.49 -10.76
N ASP A 30 8.24 6.40 -11.67
CA ASP A 30 7.30 7.02 -12.61
C ASP A 30 6.85 6.09 -13.75
N GLN A 31 7.55 4.97 -13.96
CA GLN A 31 7.16 3.95 -14.94
C GLN A 31 6.11 2.96 -14.39
N LEU A 32 5.78 3.01 -13.09
CA LEU A 32 4.78 2.14 -12.49
C LEU A 32 3.39 2.36 -13.08
N LEU A 33 2.69 1.27 -13.35
CA LEU A 33 1.34 1.31 -13.94
C LEU A 33 0.31 0.78 -12.95
N LEU A 34 -0.82 1.49 -12.84
CA LEU A 34 -1.99 1.01 -12.10
C LEU A 34 -3.12 0.73 -13.07
N THR A 35 -3.60 -0.51 -13.06
CA THR A 35 -4.74 -0.93 -13.88
C THR A 35 -5.94 -1.21 -12.97
N VAL A 36 -7.01 -0.46 -13.19
CA VAL A 36 -8.27 -0.59 -12.46
C VAL A 36 -9.27 -1.33 -13.35
N ASN A 37 -9.45 -2.63 -13.13
CA ASN A 37 -10.31 -3.43 -14.01
C ASN A 37 -11.81 -3.23 -13.75
N ALA A 38 -12.23 -2.94 -12.52
CA ALA A 38 -13.62 -2.61 -12.19
C ALA A 38 -13.75 -2.09 -10.75
N LEU A 39 -13.39 -0.83 -10.51
CA LEU A 39 -13.58 -0.20 -9.20
C LEU A 39 -14.98 0.38 -9.05
N LYS A 40 -15.97 -0.53 -9.07
CA LYS A 40 -17.37 -0.20 -8.80
C LYS A 40 -17.69 -0.56 -7.35
N ILE A 41 -17.45 0.38 -6.45
CA ILE A 41 -17.85 0.24 -5.06
C ILE A 41 -19.22 0.90 -4.91
N ARG A 42 -20.25 0.08 -4.69
CA ARG A 42 -21.59 0.57 -4.36
C ARG A 42 -21.80 0.39 -2.86
N PRO A 43 -21.95 1.45 -2.06
CA PRO A 43 -22.40 1.29 -0.69
C PRO A 43 -23.77 0.59 -0.71
N THR A 44 -23.87 -0.67 -0.25
CA THR A 44 -25.15 -1.29 0.06
C THR A 44 -25.25 -1.48 1.56
N ALA A 45 -26.47 -1.40 2.08
CA ALA A 45 -26.72 -1.43 3.51
C ALA A 45 -26.55 -2.82 4.16
N TYR A 46 -26.21 -3.86 3.38
CA TYR A 46 -26.27 -5.25 3.84
C TYR A 46 -25.21 -6.19 3.25
N VAL A 47 -24.37 -5.71 2.32
CA VAL A 47 -23.41 -6.58 1.63
C VAL A 47 -22.10 -5.84 1.46
N ASP A 48 -21.01 -6.52 1.79
CA ASP A 48 -19.67 -6.03 1.51
C ASP A 48 -19.40 -6.02 0.01
N HIS A 49 -18.80 -4.94 -0.49
CA HIS A 49 -18.41 -4.82 -1.88
C HIS A 49 -16.93 -5.10 -2.02
N ILE A 50 -16.61 -6.03 -2.91
CA ILE A 50 -15.24 -6.41 -3.21
C ILE A 50 -14.89 -5.92 -4.60
N SER A 51 -13.78 -5.20 -4.70
CA SER A 51 -13.19 -4.75 -5.95
C SER A 51 -11.70 -5.06 -6.01
N GLN A 52 -11.11 -4.95 -7.20
CA GLN A 52 -9.73 -5.35 -7.48
C GLN A 52 -9.00 -4.24 -8.23
N LEU A 53 -7.79 -3.97 -7.76
CA LEU A 53 -6.79 -3.10 -8.38
C LEU A 53 -5.58 -3.96 -8.73
N CYS A 54 -5.00 -3.77 -9.91
CA CYS A 54 -3.73 -4.37 -10.28
C CYS A 54 -2.64 -3.29 -10.30
N ILE A 55 -1.52 -3.58 -9.65
CA ILE A 55 -0.30 -2.78 -9.69
C ILE A 55 0.71 -3.53 -10.53
N SER A 56 1.23 -2.91 -11.59
CA SER A 56 2.18 -3.52 -12.51
C SER A 56 3.51 -2.80 -12.44
N ASN A 57 4.58 -3.58 -12.33
CA ASN A 57 5.96 -3.11 -12.39
C ASN A 57 6.56 -3.51 -13.73
N PRO A 58 6.64 -2.61 -14.72
CA PRO A 58 7.27 -2.91 -16.01
C PRO A 58 8.81 -2.84 -15.96
N THR A 59 9.39 -2.43 -14.83
CA THR A 59 10.83 -2.16 -14.71
C THR A 59 11.63 -3.41 -14.36
N ALA A 60 12.96 -3.29 -14.43
CA ALA A 60 13.90 -4.35 -14.05
C ALA A 60 14.21 -4.37 -12.54
N GLU A 61 13.64 -3.45 -11.76
CA GLU A 61 13.98 -3.27 -10.34
C GLU A 61 12.89 -3.83 -9.43
N THR A 62 13.28 -4.26 -8.23
CA THR A 62 12.32 -4.65 -7.20
C THR A 62 11.78 -3.41 -6.48
N ILE A 63 10.45 -3.34 -6.36
CA ILE A 63 9.76 -2.19 -5.76
C ILE A 63 8.93 -2.68 -4.57
N SER A 64 9.00 -1.98 -3.44
CA SER A 64 8.05 -2.18 -2.35
C SER A 64 6.91 -1.18 -2.43
N PHE A 65 5.71 -1.60 -2.04
CA PHE A 65 4.55 -0.73 -1.93
C PHE A 65 3.89 -0.81 -0.55
N LYS A 66 3.28 0.29 -0.12
CA LYS A 66 2.41 0.38 1.06
C LYS A 66 1.15 1.17 0.70
N ILE A 67 0.01 0.66 1.14
CA ILE A 67 -1.32 1.19 0.84
C ILE A 67 -1.95 1.68 2.13
N LYS A 68 -2.46 2.91 2.09
CA LYS A 68 -3.27 3.52 3.15
C LYS A 68 -4.64 3.90 2.59
N THR A 69 -5.66 3.92 3.44
CA THR A 69 -7.02 4.35 3.08
C THR A 69 -7.49 5.48 3.97
N SER A 70 -8.37 6.35 3.46
CA SER A 70 -9.02 7.41 4.24
C SER A 70 -9.95 6.88 5.33
N ARG A 71 -10.45 5.64 5.19
CA ARG A 71 -11.39 5.01 6.12
C ARG A 71 -11.02 3.53 6.37
N PRO A 72 -9.97 3.24 7.16
CA PRO A 72 -9.47 1.88 7.37
C PRO A 72 -10.48 0.94 8.04
N ARG A 73 -11.43 1.48 8.82
CA ARG A 73 -12.50 0.69 9.46
C ARG A 73 -13.54 0.18 8.45
N LEU A 74 -13.70 0.85 7.32
CA LEU A 74 -14.77 0.59 6.36
C LEU A 74 -14.19 0.04 5.04
N LEU A 75 -13.10 0.62 4.57
CA LEU A 75 -12.41 0.23 3.36
C LEU A 75 -11.10 -0.49 3.72
N THR A 76 -11.14 -1.80 3.63
CA THR A 76 -9.99 -2.67 3.90
C THR A 76 -9.27 -3.03 2.60
N VAL A 77 -7.95 -3.16 2.67
CA VAL A 77 -7.07 -3.42 1.52
C VAL A 77 -6.19 -4.61 1.80
N LYS A 78 -6.13 -5.56 0.85
CA LYS A 78 -5.28 -6.76 0.97
C LYS A 78 -4.57 -7.08 -0.35
N PRO A 79 -3.23 -7.17 -0.39
CA PRO A 79 -2.30 -6.83 0.69
C PRO A 79 -2.21 -5.31 0.93
N SER A 80 -1.98 -4.88 2.17
CA SER A 80 -1.75 -3.47 2.52
C SER A 80 -0.30 -3.02 2.29
N CYS A 81 0.64 -3.97 2.21
CA CYS A 81 2.01 -3.72 1.76
C CYS A 81 2.59 -4.99 1.12
N GLY A 82 3.61 -4.83 0.29
CA GLY A 82 4.23 -5.96 -0.39
C GLY A 82 5.41 -5.56 -1.26
N PHE A 83 5.84 -6.51 -2.08
CA PHE A 83 6.87 -6.33 -3.09
C PHE A 83 6.32 -6.60 -4.48
N LEU A 84 6.83 -5.85 -5.45
CA LEU A 84 6.64 -6.02 -6.88
C LEU A 84 7.99 -6.41 -7.46
N LEU A 85 8.10 -7.66 -7.86
CA LEU A 85 9.28 -8.16 -8.55
C LEU A 85 9.42 -7.48 -9.92
N PRO A 86 10.63 -7.49 -10.51
CA PRO A 86 10.87 -7.02 -11.87
C PRO A 86 9.87 -7.64 -12.85
N THR A 87 9.30 -6.83 -13.74
CA THR A 87 8.26 -7.23 -14.73
C THR A 87 6.98 -7.86 -14.13
N GLY A 88 6.81 -7.79 -12.80
CA GLY A 88 5.74 -8.45 -12.07
C GLY A 88 4.47 -7.61 -11.95
N MET A 89 3.44 -8.22 -11.35
CA MET A 89 2.24 -7.51 -10.92
C MET A 89 1.76 -7.99 -9.56
N CYS A 90 1.04 -7.13 -8.85
CA CYS A 90 0.34 -7.47 -7.62
C CYS A 90 -1.15 -7.16 -7.76
N LYS A 91 -1.98 -8.13 -7.39
CA LYS A 91 -3.42 -7.97 -7.29
C LYS A 91 -3.80 -7.54 -5.88
N VAL A 92 -4.43 -6.38 -5.78
CA VAL A 92 -4.88 -5.76 -4.54
C VAL A 92 -6.40 -5.86 -4.47
N LEU A 93 -6.89 -6.49 -3.41
CA LEU A 93 -8.29 -6.61 -3.08
C LEU A 93 -8.72 -5.43 -2.21
N LEU A 94 -9.80 -4.79 -2.61
CA LEU A 94 -10.45 -3.71 -1.89
C LEU A 94 -11.80 -4.22 -1.40
N ARG A 95 -12.05 -4.17 -0.10
CA ARG A 95 -13.33 -4.58 0.50
C ARG A 95 -13.90 -3.40 1.26
N LEU A 96 -15.00 -2.87 0.73
CA LEU A 96 -15.86 -1.94 1.45
C LEU A 96 -16.84 -2.77 2.29
N GLN A 97 -16.72 -2.67 3.61
CA GLN A 97 -17.64 -3.29 4.54
C GLN A 97 -19.02 -2.62 4.46
N ASP A 98 -20.04 -3.30 5.00
CA ASP A 98 -21.39 -2.77 5.08
C ASP A 98 -21.39 -1.30 5.49
N SER A 99 -22.18 -0.54 4.75
CA SER A 99 -22.20 0.91 4.80
C SER A 99 -23.48 1.44 5.43
N SER A 100 -24.20 0.59 6.16
CA SER A 100 -25.50 0.92 6.77
C SER A 100 -25.48 2.20 7.60
N ASN A 101 -24.30 2.55 8.15
CA ASN A 101 -24.06 3.72 8.99
C ASN A 101 -23.26 4.85 8.30
N ILE A 102 -23.01 4.80 6.99
CA ILE A 102 -22.32 5.91 6.29
C ILE A 102 -23.31 7.07 6.13
N PRO A 103 -23.00 8.27 6.63
CA PRO A 103 -23.82 9.44 6.38
C PRO A 103 -23.94 9.70 4.87
N PRO A 104 -25.14 10.07 4.36
CA PRO A 104 -25.34 10.38 2.94
C PRO A 104 -24.41 11.48 2.39
N GLU A 105 -23.85 12.30 3.28
CA GLU A 105 -22.90 13.38 2.98
C GLU A 105 -21.52 12.88 2.58
N VAL A 106 -21.16 11.62 2.89
CA VAL A 106 -19.84 11.11 2.54
C VAL A 106 -19.84 10.58 1.11
N GLN A 107 -19.23 11.33 0.20
CA GLN A 107 -19.33 11.08 -1.24
C GLN A 107 -18.14 10.32 -1.85
N ARG A 108 -17.02 10.21 -1.14
CA ARG A 108 -15.81 9.59 -1.68
C ARG A 108 -14.87 9.02 -0.61
N ASP A 109 -14.15 7.98 -0.97
CA ASP A 109 -12.95 7.53 -0.27
C ASP A 109 -11.70 7.80 -1.09
N CYS A 110 -10.52 7.71 -0.46
CA CYS A 110 -9.28 7.62 -1.18
C CYS A 110 -8.39 6.49 -0.67
N ILE A 111 -7.58 5.98 -1.60
CA ILE A 111 -6.50 5.04 -1.34
C ILE A 111 -5.22 5.73 -1.76
N THR A 112 -4.22 5.74 -0.90
CA THR A 112 -2.88 6.22 -1.23
C THR A 112 -1.92 5.05 -1.25
N ILE A 113 -1.28 4.83 -2.39
CA ILE A 113 -0.24 3.84 -2.59
C ILE A 113 1.09 4.56 -2.63
N THR A 114 2.00 4.17 -1.73
CA THR A 114 3.37 4.68 -1.66
C THR A 114 4.32 3.60 -2.13
N PHE A 115 5.24 3.95 -3.02
CA PHE A 115 6.22 3.07 -3.61
C PHE A 115 7.63 3.50 -3.22
N MET A 116 8.54 2.52 -3.10
CA MET A 116 9.97 2.75 -2.94
C MET A 116 10.75 1.65 -3.69
N VAL A 117 11.87 2.00 -4.30
CA VAL A 117 12.78 1.00 -4.87
C VAL A 117 13.54 0.32 -3.73
N ILE A 118 13.70 -1.00 -3.81
CA ILE A 118 14.46 -1.78 -2.83
C ILE A 118 15.49 -2.68 -3.51
N PRO A 119 16.59 -3.04 -2.85
CA PRO A 119 17.50 -4.04 -3.36
C PRO A 119 16.83 -5.43 -3.43
N ASP A 120 17.15 -6.20 -4.47
CA ASP A 120 16.55 -7.53 -4.70
C ASP A 120 16.70 -8.49 -3.52
N GLY A 121 17.83 -8.45 -2.78
CA GLY A 121 18.05 -9.37 -1.65
C GLY A 121 17.17 -9.12 -0.41
N VAL A 122 16.39 -8.03 -0.39
CA VAL A 122 15.54 -7.63 0.75
C VAL A 122 14.18 -8.32 0.72
N VAL A 123 13.79 -8.95 -0.39
CA VAL A 123 12.49 -9.65 -0.52
C VAL A 123 12.31 -10.83 0.45
N SER A 124 13.41 -11.32 1.04
CA SER A 124 13.38 -12.35 2.09
C SER A 124 12.82 -11.85 3.44
N VAL A 125 12.71 -10.54 3.62
CA VAL A 125 12.17 -9.89 4.83
C VAL A 125 10.70 -9.51 4.59
N LYS A 126 9.87 -9.50 5.64
CA LYS A 126 8.50 -8.99 5.52
C LYS A 126 8.49 -7.52 5.09
N ALA A 127 7.68 -7.17 4.09
CA ALA A 127 7.58 -5.80 3.58
C ALA A 127 7.26 -4.77 4.66
N SER A 128 6.42 -5.11 5.65
CA SER A 128 6.09 -4.23 6.77
C SER A 128 7.32 -3.80 7.58
N THR A 129 8.26 -4.72 7.83
CA THR A 129 9.52 -4.45 8.53
C THR A 129 10.40 -3.49 7.72
N VAL A 130 10.49 -3.68 6.40
CA VAL A 130 11.22 -2.75 5.51
C VAL A 130 10.65 -1.34 5.64
N TRP A 131 9.32 -1.19 5.58
CA TRP A 131 8.67 0.11 5.73
C TRP A 131 8.87 0.75 7.11
N GLN A 132 8.93 -0.04 8.19
CA GLN A 132 9.20 0.47 9.54
C GLN A 132 10.62 1.04 9.65
N GLU A 133 11.61 0.33 9.11
CA GLU A 133 12.99 0.78 9.17
C GLU A 133 13.30 1.97 8.26
N MET A 134 12.69 1.98 7.07
CA MET A 134 12.88 3.05 6.09
C MET A 134 12.20 4.35 6.52
N ARG A 135 11.27 4.31 7.47
CA ARG A 135 10.59 5.50 7.99
C ARG A 135 11.55 6.60 8.43
N ASN A 136 12.66 6.23 9.07
CA ASN A 136 13.63 7.17 9.63
C ASN A 136 14.77 7.52 8.66
N LYS A 137 14.74 6.99 7.43
CA LYS A 137 15.84 7.07 6.46
C LYS A 137 15.51 7.90 5.22
N GLU A 138 14.37 8.59 5.22
CA GLU A 138 13.92 9.48 4.14
C GLU A 138 14.16 8.92 2.72
N PRO A 139 13.62 7.72 2.39
CA PRO A 139 13.78 7.14 1.06
C PRO A 139 13.16 8.01 -0.03
N VAL A 140 13.67 7.87 -1.24
CA VAL A 140 12.96 8.32 -2.44
C VAL A 140 11.68 7.51 -2.58
N ILE A 141 10.54 8.20 -2.57
CA ILE A 141 9.22 7.59 -2.61
C ILE A 141 8.32 8.25 -3.64
N ARG A 142 7.44 7.45 -4.23
CA ARG A 142 6.38 7.93 -5.10
C ARG A 142 5.02 7.61 -4.50
N ARG A 143 4.15 8.61 -4.42
CA ARG A 143 2.76 8.44 -3.95
C ARG A 143 1.78 8.54 -5.10
N MET A 144 0.85 7.60 -5.18
CA MET A 144 -0.27 7.61 -6.11
C MET A 144 -1.56 7.51 -5.30
N GLY A 145 -2.48 8.45 -5.48
CA GLY A 145 -3.78 8.42 -4.84
C GLY A 145 -4.87 8.05 -5.83
N ILE A 146 -5.82 7.25 -5.37
CA ILE A 146 -7.00 6.83 -6.11
C ILE A 146 -8.22 7.31 -5.34
N ILE A 147 -9.05 8.12 -5.97
CA ILE A 147 -10.33 8.56 -5.40
C ILE A 147 -11.39 7.51 -5.75
N LEU A 148 -12.24 7.18 -4.80
CA LEU A 148 -13.31 6.18 -4.89
C LEU A 148 -14.66 6.90 -4.76
N PRO A 149 -15.28 7.32 -5.86
CA PRO A 149 -16.57 8.00 -5.81
C PRO A 149 -17.71 7.01 -5.55
N TYR A 150 -18.59 7.35 -4.61
CA TYR A 150 -19.82 6.61 -4.38
C TYR A 150 -20.95 7.16 -5.24
N GLY A 151 -21.63 6.32 -6.02
CA GLY A 151 -22.70 6.75 -6.92
C GLY A 151 -23.44 5.60 -7.61
N LYS A 152 -24.56 5.91 -8.27
CA LYS A 152 -25.40 4.91 -8.97
C LYS A 152 -24.68 4.28 -10.16
N GLU A 153 -23.82 5.03 -10.85
CA GLU A 153 -22.98 4.55 -11.95
C GLU A 153 -21.63 5.30 -11.98
N SER A 154 -20.74 5.03 -11.02
CA SER A 154 -19.37 5.54 -11.09
C SER A 154 -18.50 4.62 -11.96
N PHE A 155 -18.21 5.06 -13.19
CA PHE A 155 -17.06 4.58 -13.94
C PHE A 155 -15.87 5.43 -13.52
N LEU A 156 -14.83 4.81 -12.96
CA LEU A 156 -13.58 5.50 -12.68
C LEU A 156 -12.81 5.71 -13.99
N HIS A 157 -12.95 6.90 -14.59
CA HIS A 157 -11.91 7.40 -15.48
C HIS A 157 -10.67 7.67 -14.62
N VAL A 158 -9.67 6.81 -14.77
CA VAL A 158 -8.37 6.97 -14.14
C VAL A 158 -7.74 8.26 -14.71
N LEU A 159 -7.92 9.38 -14.01
CA LEU A 159 -7.10 10.58 -14.20
C LEU A 159 -5.71 10.28 -13.63
N MET A 160 -4.92 9.56 -14.41
CA MET A 160 -3.47 9.52 -14.22
C MET A 160 -2.91 10.80 -14.81
N HIS A 161 -2.86 11.87 -14.04
CA HIS A 161 -1.85 12.90 -14.17
C HIS A 161 -1.73 13.63 -12.81
N THR A 162 -0.53 13.50 -12.25
CA THR A 162 0.23 14.46 -11.42
C THR A 162 -0.53 15.50 -10.59
N GLU A 163 -0.09 15.63 -9.33
CA GLU A 163 -0.53 16.57 -8.29
C GLU A 163 -1.66 16.03 -7.40
N LEU A 164 -1.27 15.20 -6.43
CA LEU A 164 -2.02 15.14 -5.17
C LEU A 164 -1.39 16.17 -4.23
N ASP A 165 -2.24 17.10 -3.83
CA ASP A 165 -1.98 18.25 -2.98
C ASP A 165 -1.06 17.92 -1.80
N LYS A 166 -0.21 18.91 -1.50
CA LYS A 166 0.65 18.99 -0.31
C LYS A 166 -0.15 18.99 1.01
N ASP A 167 -1.48 18.92 0.94
CA ASP A 167 -2.42 19.02 2.05
C ASP A 167 -3.05 17.68 2.46
N ALA A 168 -2.56 16.54 1.94
CA ALA A 168 -2.86 15.24 2.53
C ALA A 168 -2.15 15.13 3.88
N ALA A 169 -2.79 15.74 4.89
CA ALA A 169 -2.37 15.78 6.27
C ALA A 169 -1.85 14.41 6.71
N PHE A 170 -0.66 14.45 7.33
CA PHE A 170 -0.06 13.33 8.02
C PHE A 170 -1.11 12.66 8.91
N PHE A 171 -1.57 11.48 8.50
CA PHE A 171 -2.14 10.53 9.44
C PHE A 171 -0.96 9.94 10.22
N ASP A 172 -0.65 10.59 11.34
CA ASP A 172 0.19 10.04 12.39
C ASP A 172 -0.46 8.78 12.97
N ASP A 173 0.40 7.82 13.29
CA ASP A 173 0.06 6.50 13.79
C ASP A 173 -0.67 6.57 15.12
N GLU A 174 -1.88 6.02 15.15
CA GLU A 174 -2.33 5.25 16.29
C GLU A 174 -3.28 4.16 15.79
N ASN A 175 -2.92 2.89 16.04
CA ASN A 175 -3.62 1.64 15.72
C ASN A 175 -3.05 0.80 14.55
N ASP A 176 -1.79 0.39 14.67
CA ASP A 176 -1.33 -0.92 14.16
C ASP A 176 -1.30 -1.91 15.35
N THR A 177 -2.48 -2.23 15.89
CA THR A 177 -2.66 -3.43 16.73
C THR A 177 -3.32 -4.48 15.87
N ILE A 178 -2.49 -5.23 15.14
CA ILE A 178 -2.92 -6.45 14.45
C ILE A 178 -3.12 -7.49 15.55
N ASN A 179 -4.37 -7.73 15.94
CA ASN A 179 -4.72 -8.94 16.66
C ASN A 179 -4.65 -10.11 15.67
N GLU A 180 -3.52 -10.82 15.68
CA GLU A 180 -3.44 -12.17 15.14
C GLU A 180 -4.25 -13.08 16.09
N GLU A 181 -5.54 -13.27 15.80
CA GLU A 181 -6.32 -14.34 16.44
C GLU A 181 -5.79 -15.69 15.93
N GLU A 182 -5.00 -16.32 16.78
CA GLU A 182 -4.52 -17.69 16.67
C GLU A 182 -5.74 -18.63 16.65
N VAL A 183 -6.04 -19.22 15.48
CA VAL A 183 -7.06 -20.26 15.34
C VAL A 183 -6.52 -21.55 15.97
N GLN A 184 -6.85 -21.76 17.24
CA GLN A 184 -6.66 -23.04 17.94
C GLN A 184 -7.66 -24.08 17.37
N PRO A 185 -7.22 -25.29 16.97
CA PRO A 185 -8.13 -26.33 16.50
C PRO A 185 -8.89 -26.95 17.67
N LYS A 186 -10.23 -26.93 17.58
CA LYS A 186 -11.11 -27.61 18.53
C LYS A 186 -10.94 -29.13 18.40
N HIS A 187 -10.36 -29.76 19.42
CA HIS A 187 -10.54 -31.20 19.64
C HIS A 187 -11.98 -31.44 20.09
N ASN A 188 -12.76 -32.13 19.25
CA ASN A 188 -14.00 -32.75 19.67
C ASN A 188 -13.66 -34.07 20.37
N SER A 189 -14.09 -34.18 21.63
CA SER A 189 -14.18 -35.44 22.37
C SER A 189 -15.66 -35.78 22.51
N GLU A 190 -16.08 -36.88 21.93
CA GLU A 190 -17.21 -37.70 22.40
C GLU A 190 -16.68 -39.11 22.68
#